data_AF-Q6PJ81-F1
#
_entry.id   AF-Q6PJ81-F1
#
_cell.length_a   1.000
_cell.length_b   1.000
_cell.length_c   1.000
_cell.angle_alpha   90.00
_cell.angle_beta   90.00
_cell.angle_gamma   90.00
#
_symmetry.space_group_name_H-M   'P 1'
#
loop_
_entity.id
_entity.type
_entity.pdbx_description
1 polymer ?
#
loop_
_entity_poly.entity_id
_entity_poly.type
_entity_poly.pdbx_seq_one_letter_code
_entity_poly.pdbx_strand_id
1 'polypeptide(L)'
;MDLEAAKNGTAWRPTSAEGDFELGISSKQKRKKTKTVKMIGVLTLFRYSDWQDKLFMSLGTIMAIAHGSGLPLMMIVFGEMTDKFVDTAGNFSFPVNFSLSLLNPGKILEEEMTRYAYYYSGLGAGVLVAAYIQVSFWTLAAGRQIRKIRQKFFHAILRQEIGWFDINDTTELNTRLTE
;
A
#
# COMPACT_ATOMS: atom_id res chain seq x y z
N MET A 1 78.81 -55.88 15.48
CA MET A 1 77.42 -56.24 15.17
C MET A 1 76.60 -54.96 15.30
N ASP A 2 75.84 -54.68 14.23
CA ASP A 2 74.69 -53.76 14.09
C ASP A 2 75.02 -52.25 13.87
N LEU A 3 75.04 -51.75 12.61
CA LEU A 3 73.96 -51.25 11.71
C LEU A 3 73.65 -49.75 11.96
N GLU A 4 74.25 -48.80 11.20
CA GLU A 4 73.82 -48.22 9.91
C GLU A 4 72.64 -47.20 9.99
N ALA A 5 72.89 -45.93 9.61
CA ALA A 5 72.00 -44.95 8.94
C ALA A 5 72.60 -43.52 9.09
N ALA A 6 73.31 -42.95 8.10
CA ALA A 6 72.81 -42.15 6.96
C ALA A 6 72.08 -40.84 7.38
N LYS A 7 72.23 -39.66 6.77
CA LYS A 7 73.08 -39.00 5.76
C LYS A 7 72.53 -37.55 5.63
N ASN A 8 73.40 -36.56 5.39
CA ASN A 8 73.29 -35.39 4.48
C ASN A 8 72.03 -34.46 4.59
N GLY A 9 72.07 -33.12 4.72
CA GLY A 9 72.85 -32.11 4.00
C GLY A 9 72.00 -31.48 2.87
N THR A 10 71.67 -30.16 2.94
CA THR A 10 71.34 -29.17 1.85
C THR A 10 70.55 -27.99 2.45
N ALA A 11 71.07 -26.75 2.49
CA ALA A 11 71.24 -25.73 1.44
C ALA A 11 69.96 -24.92 1.12
N TRP A 12 70.03 -23.61 1.39
CA TRP A 12 68.98 -22.59 1.26
C TRP A 12 68.51 -22.32 -0.19
N ARG A 13 67.23 -21.96 -0.35
CA ARG A 13 66.68 -21.18 -1.49
C ARG A 13 65.71 -20.10 -0.98
N PRO A 14 65.75 -18.85 -1.50
CA PRO A 14 64.68 -17.87 -1.31
C PRO A 14 63.76 -17.85 -2.54
N THR A 15 62.43 -17.84 -2.37
CA THR A 15 61.51 -17.58 -3.50
C THR A 15 60.14 -17.05 -3.06
N SER A 16 59.76 -15.95 -3.72
CA SER A 16 58.43 -15.34 -3.95
C SER A 16 57.61 -14.74 -2.80
N ALA A 17 57.67 -13.40 -2.77
CA ALA A 17 56.68 -12.47 -2.22
C ALA A 17 55.45 -12.34 -3.13
N GLU A 18 54.70 -13.43 -3.31
CA GLU A 18 53.44 -13.45 -4.10
C GLU A 18 52.23 -13.99 -3.32
N GLY A 19 52.39 -14.30 -2.02
CA GLY A 19 51.34 -14.91 -1.20
C GLY A 19 50.50 -13.92 -0.39
N ASP A 20 50.88 -12.65 -0.38
CA ASP A 20 50.45 -11.63 0.59
C ASP A 20 49.55 -10.54 -0.01
N PHE A 21 49.39 -10.48 -1.33
CA PHE A 21 48.49 -9.53 -2.00
C PHE A 21 47.04 -10.05 -2.14
N GLU A 22 46.84 -11.36 -2.26
CA GLU A 22 45.53 -11.99 -2.49
C GLU A 22 44.64 -12.08 -1.24
N LEU A 23 45.23 -12.08 -0.04
CA LEU A 23 44.48 -12.17 1.23
C LEU A 23 43.86 -10.83 1.69
N GLY A 24 44.23 -9.71 1.06
CA GLY A 24 43.74 -8.37 1.41
C GLY A 24 42.37 -8.02 0.81
N ILE A 25 42.00 -8.62 -0.33
CA ILE A 25 40.81 -8.23 -1.10
C ILE A 25 39.55 -8.95 -0.60
N SER A 26 39.68 -10.21 -0.17
CA SER A 26 38.55 -11.04 0.30
C SER A 26 37.93 -10.55 1.63
N SER A 27 38.71 -9.86 2.47
CA SER A 27 38.24 -9.43 3.81
C SER A 27 37.35 -8.18 3.80
N LYS A 28 37.35 -7.36 2.74
CA LYS A 28 36.43 -6.21 2.58
C LYS A 28 35.01 -6.62 2.21
N GLN A 29 34.78 -7.90 1.91
CA GLN A 29 33.44 -8.49 1.77
C GLN A 29 32.85 -8.91 3.13
N LYS A 30 33.35 -8.33 4.23
CA LYS A 30 32.76 -8.43 5.56
C LYS A 30 31.37 -7.77 5.56
N ARG A 31 30.34 -8.62 5.48
CA ARG A 31 28.98 -8.38 5.97
C ARG A 31 28.37 -7.05 5.50
N LYS A 32 27.62 -7.09 4.39
CA LYS A 32 26.39 -6.29 4.30
C LYS A 32 25.50 -6.70 5.48
N LYS A 33 25.70 -6.07 6.64
CA LYS A 33 24.72 -6.10 7.73
C LYS A 33 23.45 -5.52 7.11
N THR A 34 22.42 -6.34 6.98
CA THR A 34 21.07 -5.87 6.69
C THR A 34 20.78 -4.77 7.73
N LYS A 35 20.88 -3.50 7.32
CA LYS A 35 20.53 -2.37 8.19
C LYS A 35 19.07 -2.59 8.53
N THR A 36 18.78 -2.98 9.76
CA THR A 36 17.40 -3.13 10.22
C THR A 36 16.78 -1.75 10.17
N VAL A 37 15.83 -1.55 9.25
CA VAL A 37 15.14 -0.28 9.11
C VAL A 37 14.36 -0.06 10.40
N LYS A 38 14.79 0.90 11.21
CA LYS A 38 14.09 1.27 12.43
C LYS A 38 12.76 1.90 12.04
N MET A 39 11.67 1.15 12.17
CA MET A 39 10.33 1.67 11.91
C MET A 39 10.04 2.82 12.87
N ILE A 40 9.41 3.86 12.35
CA ILE A 40 8.96 5.01 13.12
C ILE A 40 7.48 4.80 13.44
N GLY A 41 7.05 5.22 14.63
CA GLY A 41 5.64 5.16 15.00
C GLY A 41 4.76 5.97 14.04
N VAL A 42 3.57 5.46 13.75
CA VAL A 42 2.62 6.06 12.78
C VAL A 42 2.28 7.51 13.15
N LEU A 43 2.12 7.81 14.45
CA LEU A 43 1.82 9.17 14.91
C LEU A 43 2.98 10.16 14.65
N THR A 44 4.22 9.69 14.75
CA THR A 44 5.41 10.51 14.49
C THR A 44 5.55 10.84 13.01
N LEU A 45 5.03 9.98 12.12
CA LEU A 45 4.98 10.24 10.67
C LEU A 45 4.12 11.47 10.36
N PHE A 46 2.96 11.58 11.01
CA PHE A 46 2.03 12.68 10.82
C PHE A 46 2.37 13.96 11.62
N ARG A 47 3.57 14.07 12.22
CA ARG A 47 3.93 15.26 13.03
C ARG A 47 3.98 16.58 12.24
N TYR A 48 4.13 16.50 10.91
CA TYR A 48 4.19 17.67 10.02
C TYR A 48 2.82 18.06 9.45
N SER A 49 1.74 17.44 9.95
CA SER A 49 0.36 17.68 9.57
C SER A 49 -0.19 18.93 10.26
N ASP A 50 -0.61 19.93 9.47
CA ASP A 50 -1.30 21.12 10.00
C ASP A 50 -2.75 20.78 10.40
N TRP A 51 -3.43 21.74 11.03
CA TRP A 51 -4.86 21.60 11.34
C TRP A 51 -5.73 21.36 10.08
N GLN A 52 -5.43 22.03 8.96
CA GLN A 52 -6.11 21.80 7.68
C GLN A 52 -5.88 20.36 7.17
N ASP A 53 -4.66 19.85 7.31
CA ASP A 53 -4.31 18.50 6.87
C ASP A 53 -5.07 17.45 7.71
N LYS A 54 -5.20 17.68 9.03
CA LYS A 54 -6.01 16.85 9.94
C LYS A 54 -7.50 16.86 9.57
N LEU A 55 -8.04 18.00 9.17
CA LEU A 55 -9.42 18.11 8.71
C LEU A 55 -9.64 17.28 7.45
N PHE A 56 -8.78 17.42 6.43
CA PHE A 56 -8.87 16.64 5.20
C PHE A 56 -8.76 15.13 5.46
N MET A 57 -7.83 14.71 6.34
CA MET A 57 -7.70 13.30 6.71
C MET A 57 -8.97 12.79 7.42
N SER A 58 -9.55 13.55 8.35
CA SER A 58 -10.77 13.15 9.07
C SER A 58 -11.99 13.04 8.15
N LEU A 59 -12.14 13.97 7.21
CA LEU A 59 -13.25 13.97 6.27
C LEU A 59 -13.08 12.86 5.22
N GLY A 60 -11.85 12.64 4.77
CA GLY A 60 -11.50 11.54 3.87
C GLY A 60 -11.74 10.16 4.49
N THR A 61 -11.49 9.98 5.80
CA THR A 61 -11.77 8.69 6.47
C THR A 61 -13.26 8.44 6.64
N ILE A 62 -14.06 9.46 6.97
CA ILE A 62 -15.53 9.30 7.06
C ILE A 62 -16.09 8.90 5.70
N MET A 63 -15.64 9.56 4.62
CA MET A 63 -16.06 9.21 3.26
C MET A 63 -15.54 7.84 2.83
N ALA A 64 -14.36 7.40 3.29
CA ALA A 64 -13.84 6.06 3.04
C ALA A 64 -14.72 4.96 3.65
N ILE A 65 -15.24 5.19 4.87
CA ILE A 65 -16.16 4.27 5.53
C ILE A 65 -17.47 4.19 4.72
N ALA A 66 -18.01 5.35 4.33
CA ALA A 66 -19.23 5.42 3.51
C ALA A 66 -19.03 4.70 2.16
N HIS A 67 -17.93 4.98 1.46
CA HIS A 67 -17.59 4.34 0.19
C HIS A 67 -17.41 2.82 0.34
N GLY A 68 -16.72 2.37 1.39
CA GLY A 68 -16.52 0.95 1.68
C GLY A 68 -17.82 0.18 1.96
N SER A 69 -18.83 0.85 2.52
CA SER A 69 -20.16 0.27 2.74
C SER A 69 -21.00 0.13 1.46
N GLY A 70 -20.56 0.72 0.34
CA GLY A 70 -21.29 0.69 -0.93
C GLY A 70 -21.53 -0.72 -1.47
N LEU A 71 -20.53 -1.61 -1.41
CA LEU A 71 -20.68 -2.99 -1.91
C LEU A 71 -21.71 -3.81 -1.10
N PRO A 72 -21.66 -3.86 0.25
CA PRO A 72 -22.70 -4.49 1.05
C PRO A 72 -24.10 -3.91 0.82
N LEU A 73 -24.23 -2.58 0.73
CA LEU A 73 -25.52 -1.93 0.50
C LEU A 73 -26.13 -2.33 -0.85
N MET A 74 -25.31 -2.38 -1.90
CA MET A 74 -25.72 -2.83 -3.23
C MET A 74 -26.20 -4.30 -3.21
N MET A 75 -25.58 -5.13 -2.36
CA MET A 75 -25.96 -6.54 -2.18
C MET A 75 -27.32 -6.69 -1.49
N ILE A 76 -27.64 -5.85 -0.50
CA ILE A 76 -28.95 -5.87 0.17
C ILE A 76 -30.06 -5.51 -0.82
N VAL A 77 -29.88 -4.44 -1.59
CA VAL A 77 -30.85 -4.03 -2.62
C VAL A 77 -31.03 -5.13 -3.67
N PHE A 78 -29.95 -5.82 -4.04
CA PHE A 78 -30.02 -6.96 -4.96
C PHE A 78 -30.83 -8.13 -4.39
N GLY A 79 -30.66 -8.42 -3.10
CA GLY A 79 -31.43 -9.44 -2.38
C GLY A 79 -32.93 -9.12 -2.41
N GLU A 80 -33.31 -7.91 -1.99
CA GLU A 80 -34.71 -7.48 -1.99
C GLU A 80 -35.33 -7.51 -3.39
N MET A 81 -34.60 -7.05 -4.41
CA MET A 81 -35.04 -7.12 -5.80
C MET A 81 -35.29 -8.58 -6.22
N THR A 82 -34.39 -9.50 -5.87
CA THR A 82 -34.51 -10.93 -6.17
C THR A 82 -35.74 -11.54 -5.50
N ASP A 83 -35.99 -11.22 -4.24
CA ASP A 83 -37.17 -11.70 -3.50
C ASP A 83 -38.47 -11.27 -4.18
N LYS A 84 -38.57 -10.02 -4.66
CA LYS A 84 -39.76 -9.53 -5.40
C LYS A 84 -39.99 -10.25 -6.73
N PHE A 85 -38.92 -10.62 -7.42
CA PHE A 85 -39.04 -11.44 -8.63
C PHE A 85 -39.54 -12.85 -8.31
N VAL A 86 -39.00 -13.48 -7.28
CA VAL A 86 -39.39 -14.84 -6.88
C VAL A 86 -40.84 -14.87 -6.40
N ASP A 87 -41.27 -13.89 -5.59
CA ASP A 87 -42.66 -13.77 -5.14
C ASP A 87 -43.64 -13.60 -6.30
N THR A 88 -43.28 -12.79 -7.30
CA THR A 88 -44.15 -12.61 -8.47
C THR A 88 -44.19 -13.85 -9.36
N ALA A 89 -43.05 -14.54 -9.54
CA ALA A 89 -42.97 -15.79 -10.28
C ALA A 89 -43.72 -16.95 -9.58
N GLY A 90 -43.64 -17.04 -8.24
CA GLY A 90 -44.37 -18.03 -7.44
C GLY A 90 -45.88 -17.88 -7.54
N ASN A 91 -46.39 -16.64 -7.59
CA ASN A 91 -47.80 -16.35 -7.84
C ASN A 91 -48.27 -16.65 -9.28
N PHE A 92 -47.33 -16.77 -10.23
CA PHE A 92 -47.62 -17.19 -11.61
C PHE A 92 -47.73 -18.71 -11.76
N SER A 93 -47.11 -19.49 -10.87
CA SER A 93 -47.18 -20.96 -10.85
C SER A 93 -48.45 -21.45 -10.15
N PHE A 94 -49.64 -21.11 -10.66
CA PHE A 94 -51.00 -21.57 -10.27
C PHE A 94 -51.76 -20.69 -9.24
N PRO A 95 -52.79 -19.96 -9.72
CA PRO A 95 -54.11 -20.11 -9.10
C PRO A 95 -55.28 -20.14 -10.11
N VAL A 96 -56.19 -21.08 -9.92
CA VAL A 96 -57.47 -21.30 -10.64
C VAL A 96 -58.54 -20.21 -10.39
N ASN A 97 -58.19 -19.11 -9.71
CA ASN A 97 -59.11 -18.04 -9.33
C ASN A 97 -58.72 -16.73 -10.02
N PHE A 98 -59.48 -16.39 -11.06
CA PHE A 98 -59.37 -15.15 -11.83
C PHE A 98 -59.87 -13.97 -10.97
N SER A 99 -58.99 -13.38 -10.17
CA SER A 99 -59.22 -12.08 -9.52
C SER A 99 -58.63 -10.97 -10.40
N LEU A 100 -59.32 -9.83 -10.47
CA LEU A 100 -58.98 -8.64 -11.30
C LEU A 100 -57.53 -8.14 -11.08
N SER A 101 -56.95 -8.44 -9.92
CA SER A 101 -55.55 -8.15 -9.56
C SER A 101 -54.51 -8.91 -10.41
N LEU A 102 -54.92 -9.98 -11.11
CA LEU A 102 -54.08 -10.80 -12.00
C LEU A 102 -54.07 -10.29 -13.45
N LEU A 103 -54.82 -9.23 -13.78
CA LEU A 103 -54.89 -8.71 -15.15
C LEU A 103 -53.62 -7.95 -15.58
N ASN A 104 -52.72 -7.60 -14.65
CA ASN A 104 -51.46 -6.96 -15.03
C ASN A 104 -50.30 -7.14 -14.03
N PRO A 105 -49.90 -8.39 -13.71
CA PRO A 105 -48.74 -8.64 -12.84
C PRO A 105 -47.45 -8.03 -13.40
N GLY A 106 -47.37 -7.84 -14.72
CA GLY A 106 -46.26 -7.15 -15.38
C GLY A 106 -46.11 -5.68 -14.95
N LYS A 107 -47.20 -4.96 -14.70
CA LYS A 107 -47.11 -3.53 -14.31
C LYS A 107 -46.75 -3.30 -12.86
N ILE A 108 -47.17 -4.17 -11.95
CA ILE A 108 -46.70 -4.13 -10.56
C ILE A 108 -45.19 -4.41 -10.50
N LEU A 109 -44.71 -5.41 -11.25
CA LEU A 109 -43.27 -5.68 -11.36
C LEU A 109 -42.52 -4.50 -11.99
N GLU A 110 -43.05 -3.90 -13.05
CA GLU A 110 -42.45 -2.74 -13.72
C GLU A 110 -42.27 -1.55 -12.75
N GLU A 111 -43.29 -1.25 -11.93
CA GLU A 111 -43.23 -0.18 -10.93
C GLU A 111 -42.20 -0.47 -9.82
N GLU A 112 -42.12 -1.70 -9.33
CA GLU A 112 -41.12 -2.08 -8.32
C GLU A 112 -39.69 -2.09 -8.90
N MET A 113 -39.50 -2.61 -10.12
CA MET A 113 -38.20 -2.65 -10.78
C MET A 113 -37.68 -1.25 -11.11
N THR A 114 -38.56 -0.34 -11.53
CA THR A 114 -38.18 1.07 -11.75
C THR A 114 -37.78 1.75 -10.44
N ARG A 115 -38.44 1.44 -9.31
CA ARG A 115 -38.04 1.91 -7.98
C ARG A 115 -36.65 1.42 -7.58
N TYR A 116 -36.35 0.12 -7.77
CA TYR A 116 -35.00 -0.41 -7.51
C TYR A 116 -33.94 0.22 -8.42
N ALA A 117 -34.27 0.52 -9.69
CA ALA A 117 -33.37 1.23 -10.59
C ALA A 117 -33.01 2.64 -10.07
N TYR A 118 -33.97 3.35 -9.47
CA TYR A 118 -33.69 4.63 -8.79
C TYR A 118 -32.78 4.45 -7.56
N TYR A 119 -32.96 3.41 -6.75
CA TYR A 119 -32.06 3.12 -5.62
C TYR A 119 -30.63 2.85 -6.09
N TYR A 120 -30.45 2.03 -7.13
CA TYR A 120 -29.14 1.77 -7.72
C TYR A 120 -28.48 3.03 -8.29
N SER A 121 -29.25 3.87 -8.97
CA SER A 121 -28.76 5.15 -9.51
C SER A 121 -28.30 6.09 -8.39
N GLY A 122 -29.07 6.19 -7.31
CA GLY A 122 -28.74 7.01 -6.15
C GLY A 122 -27.50 6.51 -5.40
N LEU A 123 -27.41 5.20 -5.18
CA LEU A 123 -26.24 4.58 -4.56
C LEU A 123 -24.98 4.79 -5.40
N GLY A 124 -25.06 4.59 -6.72
CA GLY A 124 -23.94 4.82 -7.63
C GLY A 124 -23.44 6.26 -7.61
N ALA A 125 -24.36 7.23 -7.63
CA ALA A 125 -24.01 8.65 -7.50
C ALA A 125 -23.37 8.97 -6.13
N GLY A 126 -23.92 8.42 -5.04
CA GLY A 126 -23.38 8.60 -3.70
C GLY A 126 -21.97 8.03 -3.55
N VAL A 127 -21.75 6.80 -4.03
CA VAL A 127 -20.46 6.11 -4.07
C VAL A 127 -19.44 6.90 -4.89
N LEU A 128 -19.84 7.43 -6.05
CA LEU A 128 -18.97 8.24 -6.91
C LEU A 128 -18.46 9.49 -6.18
N VAL A 129 -19.37 10.23 -5.52
CA VAL A 129 -19.01 11.44 -4.77
C VAL A 129 -18.15 11.08 -3.56
N ALA A 130 -18.51 10.05 -2.79
CA ALA A 130 -17.75 9.60 -1.63
C ALA A 130 -16.33 9.16 -2.01
N ALA A 131 -16.19 8.38 -3.09
CA ALA A 131 -14.90 7.92 -3.60
C ALA A 131 -14.01 9.10 -4.05
N TYR A 132 -14.59 10.06 -4.77
CA TYR A 132 -13.88 11.26 -5.18
C TYR A 132 -13.35 12.04 -3.98
N ILE A 133 -14.23 12.36 -3.01
CA ILE A 133 -13.85 13.11 -1.82
C ILE A 133 -12.80 12.37 -1.00
N GLN A 134 -12.95 11.06 -0.81
CA GLN A 134 -11.99 10.20 -0.13
C GLN A 134 -10.59 10.35 -0.75
N VAL A 135 -10.46 10.11 -2.05
CA VAL A 135 -9.15 10.09 -2.72
C VAL A 135 -8.57 11.51 -2.81
N SER A 136 -9.39 12.50 -3.16
CA SER A 136 -8.94 13.89 -3.28
C SER A 136 -8.42 14.44 -1.95
N PHE A 137 -9.10 14.20 -0.83
CA PHE A 137 -8.65 14.74 0.46
C PHE A 137 -7.41 14.04 1.00
N TRP A 138 -7.28 12.72 0.80
CA TRP A 138 -6.07 12.00 1.16
C TRP A 138 -4.86 12.44 0.33
N THR A 139 -5.04 12.60 -0.99
CA THR A 139 -3.94 13.04 -1.88
C THR A 139 -3.51 14.48 -1.62
N LEU A 140 -4.45 15.39 -1.36
CA LEU A 140 -4.13 16.78 -0.97
C LEU A 140 -3.39 16.85 0.37
N ALA A 141 -3.86 16.13 1.38
CA ALA A 141 -3.19 16.08 2.69
C ALA A 141 -1.79 15.48 2.59
N ALA A 142 -1.63 14.39 1.83
CA ALA A 142 -0.33 13.76 1.59
C ALA A 142 0.63 14.70 0.85
N GLY A 143 0.18 15.35 -0.23
CA GLY A 143 1.00 16.27 -1.01
C GLY A 143 1.52 17.46 -0.18
N ARG A 144 0.67 18.03 0.68
CA ARG A 144 1.05 19.12 1.60
C ARG A 144 2.10 18.66 2.62
N GLN A 145 1.96 17.45 3.17
CA GLN A 145 2.92 16.89 4.12
C GLN A 145 4.26 16.56 3.45
N ILE A 146 4.24 15.92 2.28
CA ILE A 146 5.44 15.57 1.52
C ILE A 146 6.24 16.83 1.16
N ARG A 147 5.57 17.92 0.73
CA ARG A 147 6.23 19.20 0.45
C ARG A 147 7.01 19.73 1.65
N LYS A 148 6.39 19.74 2.84
CA LYS A 148 7.05 20.18 4.08
C LYS A 148 8.22 19.28 4.48
N ILE A 149 8.05 17.97 4.33
CA ILE A 149 9.08 16.98 4.63
C ILE A 149 10.29 17.21 3.72
N ARG A 150 10.09 17.34 2.40
CA ARG A 150 11.17 17.58 1.43
C ARG A 150 11.91 18.88 1.72
N GLN A 151 11.20 19.96 2.05
CA GLN A 151 11.83 21.24 2.44
C GLN A 151 12.68 21.11 3.71
N LYS A 152 12.15 20.49 4.76
CA LYS A 152 12.89 20.31 6.03
C LYS A 152 14.06 19.34 5.88
N PHE A 153 13.91 18.29 5.09
CA PHE A 153 14.95 17.32 4.81
C PHE A 153 16.10 17.94 4.02
N PHE A 154 15.79 18.67 2.93
CA PHE A 154 16.80 19.38 2.15
C PHE A 154 17.53 20.44 2.98
N HIS A 155 16.80 21.22 3.79
CA HIS A 155 17.40 22.18 4.71
C HIS A 155 18.33 21.52 5.74
N ALA A 156 17.97 20.35 6.26
CA ALA A 156 18.80 19.61 7.21
C ALA A 156 20.10 19.09 6.57
N ILE A 157 20.03 18.58 5.33
CA ILE A 157 21.22 18.11 4.60
C ILE A 157 22.20 19.25 4.36
N LEU A 158 21.73 20.43 3.92
CA LEU A 158 22.59 21.57 3.63
C LEU A 158 23.33 22.14 4.86
N ARG A 159 22.85 21.87 6.08
CA ARG A 159 23.47 22.32 7.34
C ARG A 159 24.48 21.32 7.92
N GLN A 160 24.68 20.20 7.25
CA GLN A 160 25.56 19.15 7.71
C GLN A 160 27.03 19.50 7.42
N GLU A 161 27.94 19.07 8.31
CA GLU A 161 29.39 19.30 8.16
C GLU A 161 30.01 18.50 7.01
N ILE A 162 31.15 18.98 6.49
CA ILE A 162 31.83 18.35 5.34
C ILE A 162 32.23 16.89 5.61
N GLY A 163 32.66 16.58 6.85
CA GLY A 163 33.06 15.22 7.23
C GLY A 163 31.91 14.20 7.20
N TRP A 164 30.65 14.63 7.25
CA TRP A 164 29.51 13.74 7.06
C TRP A 164 29.31 13.37 5.59
N PHE A 165 29.62 14.27 4.67
CA PHE A 165 29.54 14.02 3.23
C PHE A 165 30.64 13.06 2.75
N ASP A 166 31.80 13.01 3.44
CA ASP A 166 32.87 12.05 3.13
C ASP A 166 32.49 10.59 3.48
N ILE A 167 31.51 10.40 4.38
CA ILE A 167 31.07 9.07 4.85
C ILE A 167 29.81 8.60 4.11
N ASN A 168 28.99 9.52 3.58
CA ASN A 168 27.72 9.19 2.94
C ASN A 168 27.80 9.43 1.43
N ASP A 169 27.53 8.40 0.63
CA ASP A 169 27.54 8.50 -0.83
C ASP A 169 26.51 9.52 -1.33
N THR A 170 26.95 10.51 -2.11
CA THR A 170 26.11 11.57 -2.67
C THR A 170 25.01 11.01 -3.60
N THR A 171 25.30 9.92 -4.29
CA THR A 171 24.33 9.19 -5.12
C THR A 171 23.21 8.57 -4.27
N GLU A 172 23.54 7.97 -3.13
CA GLU A 172 22.56 7.41 -2.19
C GLU A 172 21.71 8.53 -1.55
N LEU A 173 22.29 9.70 -1.32
CA LEU A 173 21.57 10.85 -0.77
C LEU A 173 20.56 11.43 -1.77
N ASN A 174 20.92 11.52 -3.05
CA ASN A 174 20.02 12.02 -4.07
C ASN A 174 18.83 11.07 -4.26
N THR A 175 19.07 9.75 -4.30
CA THR A 175 17.97 8.78 -4.39
C THR A 175 17.04 8.85 -3.18
N ARG A 176 17.57 8.97 -1.94
CA ARG A 176 16.76 9.16 -0.72
C ARG A 176 15.95 10.47 -0.66
N LEU A 177 16.34 11.48 -1.44
CA LEU A 177 15.60 12.74 -1.53
C LEU A 177 14.38 12.58 -2.45
N THR A 178 14.51 11.79 -3.51
CA THR A 178 13.49 11.63 -4.54
C THR A 178 12.52 10.49 -4.28
N GLU A 179 13.05 9.34 -3.82
CA GLU A 179 12.35 8.08 -3.57
C GLU A 179 11.86 7.97 -2.11
#